data_AF-A0A6N8CR36-F1
#
_entry.id   AF-A0A6N8CR36-F1
#
_cell.length_a   1.000
_cell.length_b   1.000
_cell.length_c   1.000
_cell.angle_alpha   90.00
_cell.angle_beta   90.00
_cell.angle_gamma   90.00
#
_symmetry.space_group_name_H-M   'P 1'
#
loop_
_entity.id
_entity.type
_entity.pdbx_description
1 polymer ?
#
loop_
_entity_poly.entity_id
_entity_poly.type
_entity_poly.pdbx_seq_one_letter_code
_entity_poly.pdbx_strand_id
1 'polypeptide(L)' 'MPRRDPKSLPTSRAEDVEFSQELADQDDMEAQRRAKEADSRSEGKYHDYNR' A
#
# COMPACT_ATOMS: atom_id res chain seq x y z
N MET A 1 -4.17 -11.55 38.51
CA MET A 1 -3.79 -11.08 37.16
C MET A 1 -5.08 -10.93 36.35
N PRO A 2 -5.47 -9.72 35.92
CA PRO A 2 -6.66 -9.54 35.10
C PRO A 2 -6.46 -10.20 33.73
N ARG A 3 -7.49 -10.88 33.22
CA ARG A 3 -7.46 -11.53 31.90
C ARG A 3 -7.59 -10.43 30.84
N ARG A 4 -6.63 -10.34 29.92
CA ARG A 4 -6.69 -9.40 28.79
C ARG A 4 -7.82 -9.84 27.85
N ASP A 5 -8.79 -8.96 27.61
CA ASP A 5 -9.85 -9.18 26.63
C ASP A 5 -9.25 -9.18 25.21
N PRO A 6 -9.50 -10.19 24.37
CA PRO A 6 -8.92 -10.28 23.02
C PRO A 6 -9.39 -9.14 22.10
N LYS A 7 -10.48 -8.45 22.45
CA LYS A 7 -11.02 -7.29 21.73
C LYS A 7 -10.28 -5.98 22.01
N SER A 8 -9.42 -5.93 23.03
CA SER A 8 -8.64 -4.74 23.38
C SER A 8 -7.20 -4.79 22.87
N LEU A 9 -6.87 -5.74 22.00
CA LEU A 9 -5.54 -5.81 21.41
C LEU A 9 -5.41 -4.71 20.35
N PRO A 10 -4.30 -3.95 20.34
CA PRO A 10 -4.09 -2.94 19.32
C PRO A 10 -4.04 -3.63 17.95
N THR A 11 -4.94 -3.22 17.07
CA THR A 11 -4.91 -3.60 15.65
C THR A 11 -3.90 -2.72 14.94
N SER A 12 -3.00 -3.32 14.15
CA SER A 12 -2.04 -2.57 13.34
C SER A 12 -2.76 -1.62 12.39
N ARG A 13 -2.25 -0.39 12.28
CA ARG A 13 -2.69 0.60 11.29
C ARG A 13 -1.87 0.47 10.03
N ALA A 14 -2.39 1.01 8.92
CA ALA A 14 -1.61 1.10 7.68
C ALA A 14 -0.33 1.94 7.87
N GLU A 15 -0.35 2.93 8.76
CA GLU A 15 0.82 3.73 9.12
C GLU A 15 1.90 2.94 9.89
N ASP A 16 1.54 1.79 10.49
CA ASP A 16 2.49 0.96 11.24
C ASP A 16 3.26 -0.01 10.32
N VAL A 17 3.03 0.04 9.00
CA VAL A 17 3.57 -0.89 8.01
C VAL A 17 4.36 -0.12 6.96
N GLU A 18 5.68 -0.24 7.00
CA GLU A 18 6.59 0.36 6.02
C GLU A 18 6.96 -0.63 4.91
N PHE A 19 7.11 -0.12 3.68
CA PHE A 19 7.56 -0.94 2.54
C PHE A 19 9.04 -1.30 2.70
N SER A 20 9.35 -2.59 2.56
CA SER A 20 10.73 -3.11 2.53
C SER A 20 11.03 -3.82 1.22
N GLN A 21 11.93 -3.27 0.43
CA GLN A 21 12.31 -3.84 -0.88
C GLN A 21 13.06 -5.17 -0.76
N GLU A 22 13.78 -5.40 0.34
CA GLU A 22 14.53 -6.63 0.57
C GLU A 22 13.64 -7.81 0.98
N LEU A 23 12.44 -7.51 1.49
CA LEU A 23 11.42 -8.50 1.86
C LEU A 23 10.38 -8.71 0.76
N ALA A 24 10.29 -7.77 -0.18
CA ALA A 24 9.40 -7.85 -1.32
C ALA A 24 9.84 -8.99 -2.24
N ASP A 25 8.89 -9.84 -2.62
CA ASP A 25 9.16 -10.88 -3.61
C ASP A 25 9.03 -10.33 -5.05
N GLN A 26 9.19 -11.22 -6.04
CA GLN A 26 9.10 -10.82 -7.43
C GLN A 26 7.69 -10.34 -7.83
N ASP A 27 6.66 -10.88 -7.22
CA ASP A 27 5.27 -10.54 -7.51
C ASP A 27 4.93 -9.16 -6.93
N ASP A 28 5.42 -8.86 -5.72
CA ASP A 28 5.31 -7.54 -5.10
C ASP A 28 5.91 -6.44 -5.97
N MET A 29 7.12 -6.69 -6.49
CA MET A 29 7.79 -5.74 -7.39
C MET A 29 7.04 -5.57 -8.73
N GLU A 30 6.49 -6.64 -9.29
CA GLU A 30 5.75 -6.56 -10.54
C GLU A 30 4.42 -5.81 -10.35
N ALA A 31 3.74 -6.03 -9.24
CA ALA A 31 2.52 -5.32 -8.87
C ALA A 31 2.78 -3.82 -8.72
N GLN A 32 3.86 -3.43 -8.05
CA GLN A 32 4.25 -2.03 -7.89
C GLN A 32 4.55 -1.38 -9.26
N ARG A 33 5.26 -2.08 -10.14
CA ARG A 33 5.53 -1.59 -11.51
C ARG A 33 4.25 -1.39 -12.30
N ARG A 34 3.33 -2.36 -12.25
CA ARG A 34 2.03 -2.29 -12.94
C ARG A 34 1.17 -1.15 -12.42
N ALA A 35 1.13 -0.94 -11.09
CA ALA A 35 0.41 0.17 -10.46
C ALA A 35 0.96 1.52 -10.95
N LYS A 36 2.28 1.70 -10.88
CA LYS A 36 2.94 2.94 -11.33
C LYS A 36 2.67 3.25 -12.81
N GLU A 37 2.67 2.24 -13.66
CA GLU A 37 2.35 2.42 -15.08
C GLU A 37 0.89 2.81 -15.31
N ALA A 38 -0.04 2.19 -14.59
CA ALA A 38 -1.46 2.54 -14.64
C ALA A 38 -1.72 3.97 -14.15
N ASP A 39 -1.06 4.38 -13.07
CA ASP A 39 -1.14 5.74 -12.55
C ASP A 39 -0.58 6.74 -13.55
N SER A 40 0.60 6.48 -14.14
CA SER A 40 1.20 7.35 -15.16
C SER A 40 0.28 7.57 -16.37
N ARG A 41 -0.41 6.50 -16.81
CA ARG A 41 -1.41 6.59 -17.90
C ARG A 41 -2.64 7.38 -17.48
N SER A 42 -3.00 7.35 -16.20
CA SER A 42 -4.19 8.01 -15.67
C SER A 42 -3.93 9.48 -15.39
N GLU A 43 -2.77 9.84 -14.82
CA GLU A 43 -2.35 11.22 -14.57
C GLU A 43 -2.27 12.04 -15.86
N GLY A 44 -1.75 11.46 -16.96
CA GLY A 44 -1.78 12.12 -18.26
C GLY A 44 -3.20 12.41 -18.74
N LYS A 45 -4.15 11.48 -18.50
CA LYS A 45 -5.57 11.71 -18.81
C LYS A 45 -6.19 12.78 -17.92
N TYR A 46 -5.98 12.74 -16.61
CA TYR A 46 -6.52 13.75 -15.68
C TYR A 46 -5.99 15.16 -15.98
N HIS A 47 -4.73 15.28 -16.42
CA HIS A 47 -4.15 16.55 -16.83
C HIS A 47 -4.80 17.09 -18.12
N ASP A 48 -5.05 16.24 -19.12
CA ASP A 48 -5.66 16.66 -20.39
C ASP A 48 -7.16 16.97 -20.28
N TYR A 49 -7.90 16.35 -19.34
CA TYR A 49 -9.32 16.68 -19.09
C TYR A 49 -9.55 18.03 -18.39
N ASN A 50 -8.51 18.60 -17.76
CA ASN A 50 -8.59 19.85 -17.00
C ASN A 50 -7.92 21.04 -17.73
N ARG A 51 -7.62 20.92 -19.02
CA ARG A 51 -7.01 21.96 -19.86
C ARG A 51 -8.00 22.56 -20.86
#